data_AF-A0A2M7XC97-F1
#
_entry.id   AF-A0A2M7XC97-F1
#
_cell.length_a   1.000
_cell.length_b   1.000
_cell.length_c   1.000
_cell.angle_alpha   90.00
_cell.angle_beta   90.00
_cell.angle_gamma   90.00
#
_symmetry.space_group_name_H-M   'P 1'
#
loop_
_entity.id
_entity.type
_entity.pdbx_description
1 polymer ?
#
loop_
_entity_poly.entity_id
_entity_poly.type
_entity_poly.pdbx_seq_one_letter_code
_entity_poly.pdbx_strand_id
1 'polypeptide(L)'
;MSNSKNEPVIKDQLLQRLKSKDSHWIDGDAEQGKENQKTVDLVNHESKIAIEIKDVTYSLLSNHRENLKKLNNVLMDALQDSCLKFSKYPRYKTCLFILSNDDDLSIVEYALLGCVAFTKPNGSLVEIPRTKKYKDNIWNNTGCFVLFYSQSNYKFVVNPYLKNDIRKMDQEVVEKMLRSI
;
A
#
# COMPACT_ATOMS: atom_id res chain seq x y z
N MET A 1 -13.73 11.47 9.32
CA MET A 1 -12.76 11.51 10.43
C MET A 1 -12.35 10.08 10.72
N SER A 2 -11.22 9.62 10.19
CA SER A 2 -10.65 8.31 10.56
C SER A 2 -9.95 8.47 11.92
N ASN A 3 -10.20 7.55 12.84
CA ASN A 3 -9.51 7.51 14.12
C ASN A 3 -8.11 6.93 13.90
N SER A 4 -7.11 7.77 13.63
CA SER A 4 -5.69 7.39 13.49
C SER A 4 -5.02 6.98 14.81
N LYS A 5 -5.78 6.53 15.81
CA LYS A 5 -5.27 6.31 17.18
C LYS A 5 -4.27 5.16 17.28
N ASN A 6 -4.26 4.26 16.30
CA ASN A 6 -3.41 3.08 16.32
C ASN A 6 -2.04 3.30 15.67
N GLU A 7 -1.93 4.25 14.73
CA GLU A 7 -0.70 4.48 13.96
C GLU A 7 0.50 4.86 14.85
N PRO A 8 0.40 5.80 15.82
CA PRO A 8 1.52 6.11 16.71
C PRO A 8 1.95 4.93 17.59
N VAL A 9 0.98 4.17 18.13
CA VAL A 9 1.26 3.01 18.98
C VAL A 9 1.98 1.91 18.19
N ILE A 10 1.53 1.66 16.95
CA ILE A 10 2.13 0.67 16.07
C ILE A 10 3.51 1.12 15.61
N LYS A 11 3.69 2.42 15.30
CA LYS A 11 4.99 3.02 14.97
C LYS A 11 5.98 2.78 16.10
N ASP A 12 5.62 3.11 17.33
CA ASP A 12 6.50 2.96 18.49
C ASP A 12 6.87 1.49 18.75
N GLN A 13 5.89 0.59 18.71
CA GLN A 13 6.13 -0.84 18.89
C GLN A 13 7.04 -1.41 17.79
N LEU A 14 6.82 -1.01 16.54
CA LEU A 14 7.64 -1.43 15.41
C LEU A 14 9.06 -0.88 15.52
N LEU A 15 9.21 0.39 15.87
CA LEU A 15 10.51 1.03 16.08
C LEU A 15 11.32 0.30 17.16
N GLN A 16 10.71 -0.01 18.31
CA GLN A 16 11.40 -0.74 19.39
C GLN A 16 11.82 -2.15 18.95
N ARG A 17 10.96 -2.87 18.23
CA ARG A 17 11.29 -4.19 17.69
C ARG A 17 12.43 -4.11 16.68
N LEU A 18 12.40 -3.15 15.76
CA LEU A 18 13.45 -2.95 14.76
C LEU A 18 14.77 -2.55 15.42
N LYS A 19 14.74 -1.61 16.39
CA LYS A 19 15.90 -1.22 17.20
C LYS A 19 16.54 -2.38 17.96
N SER A 20 15.73 -3.34 18.41
CA SER A 20 16.26 -4.56 19.07
C SER A 20 17.06 -5.48 18.13
N LYS A 21 16.92 -5.30 16.81
CA LYS A 21 17.63 -6.06 15.78
C LYS A 21 18.77 -5.27 15.16
N ASP A 22 18.58 -3.97 15.00
CA ASP A 22 19.57 -3.05 14.45
C ASP A 22 19.34 -1.66 15.06
N SER A 23 20.34 -1.11 15.75
CA SER A 23 20.23 0.17 16.45
C SER A 23 20.11 1.38 15.52
N HIS A 24 20.38 1.23 14.22
CA HIS A 24 20.33 2.34 13.25
C HIS A 24 18.91 2.70 12.80
N TRP A 25 17.89 1.98 13.27
CA TRP A 25 16.50 2.39 13.09
C TRP A 25 16.16 3.62 13.94
N ILE A 26 15.59 4.64 13.29
CA ILE A 26 15.15 5.88 13.94
C ILE A 26 13.73 6.26 13.52
N ASP A 27 13.12 7.15 14.30
CA ASP A 27 11.86 7.81 13.94
C ASP A 27 12.17 8.88 12.89
N GLY A 28 11.65 8.71 11.68
CA GLY A 28 11.90 9.65 10.58
C GLY A 28 11.15 10.97 10.75
N ASP A 29 10.06 11.03 11.52
CA ASP A 29 9.40 12.31 11.85
C ASP A 29 10.27 13.18 12.79
N ALA A 30 11.06 12.53 13.64
CA ALA A 30 11.97 13.21 14.57
C ALA A 30 13.18 13.85 13.88
N GLU A 31 13.44 13.50 12.61
CA GLU A 31 14.52 14.09 11.80
C GLU A 31 14.19 15.48 11.23
N GLN A 32 12.99 16.03 11.48
CA GLN A 32 12.59 17.35 10.98
C GLN A 32 13.38 18.50 11.66
N GLY A 33 14.65 18.62 11.31
CA GLY A 33 15.48 19.77 11.57
C GLY A 33 15.16 20.86 10.55
N LYS A 34 14.36 21.86 10.97
CA LYS A 34 14.23 23.22 10.40
C LYS A 34 13.27 23.45 9.23
N GLU A 35 12.75 22.44 8.56
CA GLU A 35 11.70 22.63 7.55
C GLU A 35 10.56 21.65 7.82
N ASN A 36 9.31 22.11 7.80
CA ASN A 36 8.07 21.32 7.98
C ASN A 36 7.88 20.29 6.85
N GLN A 37 8.87 19.45 6.63
CA GLN A 37 8.98 18.51 5.55
C GLN A 37 8.46 17.16 6.02
N LYS A 38 7.31 16.72 5.48
CA LYS A 38 6.81 15.36 5.68
C LYS A 38 7.91 14.33 5.38
N THR A 39 8.27 13.53 6.36
CA THR A 39 9.25 12.43 6.29
C THR A 39 8.53 11.09 6.46
N VAL A 40 9.25 9.99 6.24
CA VAL A 40 8.70 8.65 6.50
C VAL A 40 8.64 8.39 8.00
N ASP A 41 7.78 7.47 8.44
CA ASP A 41 7.66 7.13 9.86
C ASP A 41 8.94 6.54 10.45
N LEU A 42 9.60 5.63 9.72
CA LEU A 42 10.81 4.95 10.21
C LEU A 42 11.86 4.88 9.11
N VAL A 43 13.12 5.08 9.50
CA VAL A 43 14.25 5.01 8.57
C VAL A 43 15.45 4.32 9.20
N ASN A 44 16.21 3.62 8.36
CA ASN A 44 17.53 3.09 8.68
C ASN A 44 18.48 3.54 7.57
N HIS A 45 19.33 4.52 7.86
CA HIS A 45 20.25 5.10 6.87
C HIS A 45 21.39 4.17 6.48
N GLU A 46 21.82 3.29 7.39
CA GLU A 46 22.90 2.34 7.13
C GLU A 46 22.46 1.30 6.09
N SER A 47 21.33 0.64 6.35
CA SER A 47 20.73 -0.34 5.44
C SER A 47 19.99 0.28 4.26
N LYS A 48 19.83 1.62 4.25
CA LYS A 48 19.05 2.40 3.29
C LYS A 48 17.63 1.87 3.14
N ILE A 49 16.90 1.78 4.24
CA ILE A 49 15.50 1.35 4.26
C ILE A 49 14.63 2.48 4.81
N ALA A 50 13.51 2.74 4.15
CA ALA A 50 12.51 3.72 4.56
C ALA A 50 11.15 3.02 4.65
N ILE A 51 10.45 3.22 5.78
CA ILE A 51 9.14 2.61 6.06
C ILE A 51 8.13 3.71 6.35
N GLU A 52 7.01 3.63 5.65
CA GLU A 52 5.81 4.42 5.95
C GLU A 52 4.70 3.50 6.44
N ILE A 53 3.89 3.96 7.38
CA ILE A 53 2.78 3.26 8.01
C ILE A 53 1.51 4.03 7.68
N LYS A 54 0.46 3.33 7.24
CA LYS A 54 -0.84 3.92 6.93
C LYS A 54 -1.96 3.11 7.56
N ASP A 55 -2.70 3.75 8.45
CA ASP A 55 -3.96 3.21 8.94
C ASP A 55 -5.10 3.49 7.95
N VAL A 56 -5.54 2.45 7.23
CA VAL A 56 -6.68 2.52 6.30
C VAL A 56 -7.96 1.99 6.91
N THR A 57 -7.99 1.77 8.23
CA THR A 57 -9.20 1.37 8.96
C THR A 57 -10.31 2.40 8.75
N TYR A 58 -11.46 1.96 8.23
CA TYR A 58 -12.62 2.82 8.04
C TYR A 58 -13.90 2.18 8.58
N SER A 59 -14.89 3.02 8.89
CA SER A 59 -16.22 2.55 9.28
C SER A 59 -16.91 1.87 8.09
N LEU A 60 -17.19 0.58 8.24
CA LEU A 60 -17.93 -0.22 7.27
C LEU A 60 -19.34 0.36 7.09
N LEU A 61 -19.73 0.55 5.83
CA LEU A 61 -21.10 0.82 5.41
C LEU A 61 -21.84 -0.51 5.24
N SER A 62 -23.17 -0.49 5.25
CA SER A 62 -23.99 -1.68 4.98
C SER A 62 -23.86 -2.20 3.54
N ASN A 63 -23.39 -1.37 2.61
CA ASN A 63 -23.24 -1.71 1.21
C ASN A 63 -21.79 -2.10 0.86
N HIS A 64 -21.56 -3.37 0.55
CA HIS A 64 -20.24 -3.90 0.19
C HIS A 64 -19.58 -3.19 -1.01
N ARG A 65 -20.36 -2.78 -2.02
CA ARG A 65 -19.81 -2.08 -3.19
C ARG A 65 -19.31 -0.68 -2.83
N GLU A 66 -20.02 0.00 -1.95
CA GLU A 66 -19.61 1.32 -1.45
C GLU A 66 -18.40 1.21 -0.52
N ASN A 67 -18.32 0.14 0.29
CA ASN A 67 -17.13 -0.18 1.07
C ASN A 67 -15.88 -0.34 0.20
N LEU A 68 -15.96 -1.14 -0.87
CA LEU A 68 -14.84 -1.31 -1.80
C LEU A 68 -14.42 -0.01 -2.47
N LYS A 69 -15.40 0.84 -2.87
CA LYS A 69 -15.10 2.14 -3.47
C LYS A 69 -14.42 3.07 -2.47
N LYS A 70 -14.87 3.08 -1.22
CA LYS A 70 -14.30 3.89 -0.13
C LYS A 70 -12.90 3.42 0.25
N LEU A 71 -12.70 2.11 0.46
CA LEU A 71 -11.39 1.49 0.68
C LEU A 71 -10.42 1.89 -0.42
N ASN A 72 -10.86 1.76 -1.67
CA ASN A 72 -10.03 2.11 -2.81
C ASN A 72 -9.61 3.60 -2.81
N ASN A 73 -10.50 4.51 -2.43
CA ASN A 73 -10.15 5.94 -2.32
C ASN A 73 -9.18 6.21 -1.15
N VAL A 74 -9.44 5.61 0.02
CA VAL A 74 -8.54 5.76 1.20
C VAL A 74 -7.14 5.23 0.87
N LEU A 75 -7.05 4.07 0.20
CA LEU A 75 -5.78 3.52 -0.27
C LEU A 75 -5.09 4.46 -1.27
N MET A 76 -5.82 5.03 -2.23
CA MET A 76 -5.26 5.99 -3.19
C MET A 76 -4.62 7.18 -2.50
N ASP A 77 -5.29 7.78 -1.52
CA ASP A 77 -4.79 8.95 -0.79
C ASP A 77 -3.56 8.56 0.04
N ALA A 78 -3.62 7.43 0.75
CA ALA A 78 -2.52 6.90 1.55
C ALA A 78 -1.27 6.63 0.70
N LEU A 79 -1.45 6.04 -0.49
CA LEU A 79 -0.35 5.77 -1.43
C LEU A 79 0.28 7.05 -1.97
N GLN A 80 -0.53 8.04 -2.36
CA GLN A 80 -0.01 9.31 -2.86
C GLN A 80 0.84 10.03 -1.82
N ASP A 81 0.35 10.12 -0.58
CA ASP A 81 1.08 10.74 0.52
C ASP A 81 2.39 9.98 0.82
N SER A 82 2.34 8.65 0.86
CA SER A 82 3.53 7.80 1.08
C SER A 82 4.59 8.01 0.00
N CYS A 83 4.17 8.14 -1.27
CA CYS A 83 5.11 8.34 -2.39
C CYS A 83 5.82 9.69 -2.32
N LEU A 84 5.12 10.74 -1.88
CA LEU A 84 5.74 12.05 -1.65
C LEU A 84 6.84 11.95 -0.59
N LYS A 85 6.61 11.18 0.48
CA LYS A 85 7.62 10.92 1.51
C LYS A 85 8.78 10.08 0.95
N PHE A 86 8.50 8.97 0.27
CA PHE A 86 9.53 8.09 -0.31
C PHE A 86 10.42 8.75 -1.37
N SER A 87 9.90 9.70 -2.15
CA SER A 87 10.70 10.43 -3.16
C SER A 87 11.91 11.18 -2.56
N LYS A 88 11.92 11.43 -1.25
CA LYS A 88 13.02 12.06 -0.52
C LYS A 88 14.16 11.10 -0.16
N TYR A 89 13.93 9.80 -0.34
CA TYR A 89 14.89 8.75 -0.02
C TYR A 89 15.34 8.03 -1.30
N PRO A 90 15.96 8.74 -2.27
CA PRO A 90 16.41 8.12 -3.50
C PRO A 90 17.44 7.02 -3.17
N ARG A 91 17.31 5.87 -3.83
CA ARG A 91 18.17 4.67 -3.64
C ARG A 91 17.94 3.91 -2.32
N TYR A 92 16.91 4.25 -1.55
CA TYR A 92 16.48 3.44 -0.42
C TYR A 92 15.53 2.33 -0.89
N LYS A 93 15.52 1.22 -0.17
CA LYS A 93 14.43 0.25 -0.25
C LYS A 93 13.25 0.83 0.52
N THR A 94 12.10 0.94 -0.12
CA THR A 94 10.91 1.55 0.46
C THR A 94 9.85 0.48 0.76
N CYS A 95 9.22 0.58 1.92
CA CYS A 95 8.23 -0.36 2.38
C CYS A 95 7.02 0.38 2.95
N LEU A 96 5.82 0.06 2.47
CA LEU A 96 4.59 0.64 2.97
C LEU A 96 3.80 -0.39 3.81
N PHE A 97 3.64 -0.09 5.08
CA PHE A 97 2.85 -0.86 6.04
C PHE A 97 1.40 -0.35 6.00
N ILE A 98 0.46 -1.21 5.65
CA ILE A 98 -0.97 -0.86 5.57
C ILE A 98 -1.72 -1.62 6.66
N LEU A 99 -2.33 -0.88 7.58
CA LEU A 99 -3.14 -1.42 8.66
C LEU A 99 -4.61 -1.37 8.23
N SER A 100 -5.27 -2.52 8.19
CA SER A 100 -6.65 -2.66 7.75
C SER A 100 -7.48 -3.39 8.80
N ASN A 101 -8.77 -3.07 8.88
CA ASN A 101 -9.77 -3.85 9.61
C ASN A 101 -10.52 -4.85 8.71
N ASP A 102 -10.10 -4.98 7.45
CA ASP A 102 -10.61 -5.99 6.51
C ASP A 102 -9.84 -7.31 6.74
N ASP A 103 -10.55 -8.37 7.11
CA ASP A 103 -9.99 -9.68 7.39
C ASP A 103 -9.55 -10.41 6.13
N ASP A 104 -10.10 -10.03 4.97
CA ASP A 104 -9.64 -10.49 3.68
C ASP A 104 -8.60 -9.53 3.10
N LEU A 105 -7.34 -9.75 3.48
CA LEU A 105 -6.19 -9.03 2.93
C LEU A 105 -6.05 -9.18 1.40
N SER A 106 -6.73 -10.15 0.78
CA SER A 106 -6.77 -10.29 -0.68
C SER A 106 -7.55 -9.16 -1.33
N ILE A 107 -8.58 -8.62 -0.67
CA ILE A 107 -9.32 -7.45 -1.15
C ILE A 107 -8.42 -6.22 -1.16
N VAL A 108 -7.62 -6.04 -0.10
CA VAL A 108 -6.67 -4.93 0.02
C VAL A 108 -5.55 -5.07 -1.02
N GLU A 109 -4.98 -6.26 -1.18
CA GLU A 109 -3.99 -6.54 -2.22
C GLU A 109 -4.57 -6.30 -3.62
N TYR A 110 -5.75 -6.82 -3.91
CA TYR A 110 -6.47 -6.63 -5.16
C TYR A 110 -6.67 -5.13 -5.45
N ALA A 111 -7.06 -4.36 -4.42
CA ALA A 111 -7.21 -2.93 -4.52
C ALA A 111 -5.87 -2.28 -4.87
N LEU A 112 -4.78 -2.60 -4.16
CA LEU A 112 -3.42 -2.07 -4.40
C LEU A 112 -2.89 -2.40 -5.79
N LEU A 113 -3.06 -3.63 -6.26
CA LEU A 113 -2.66 -4.08 -7.60
C LEU A 113 -3.48 -3.39 -8.71
N GLY A 114 -4.59 -2.72 -8.35
CA GLY A 114 -5.42 -2.00 -9.29
C GLY A 114 -6.25 -2.92 -10.19
N CYS A 115 -6.54 -4.13 -9.74
CA CYS A 115 -7.30 -5.11 -10.52
C CYS A 115 -8.73 -4.63 -10.85
N VAL A 116 -9.28 -5.14 -11.96
CA VAL A 116 -10.70 -5.05 -12.32
C VAL A 116 -11.32 -6.43 -12.35
N ALA A 117 -12.46 -6.55 -11.68
CA ALA A 117 -13.20 -7.79 -11.51
C ALA A 117 -14.51 -7.66 -12.27
N PHE A 118 -14.90 -8.72 -12.95
CA PHE A 118 -16.20 -8.82 -13.60
C PHE A 118 -16.72 -10.25 -13.53
N THR A 119 -18.04 -10.36 -13.64
CA THR A 119 -18.75 -11.63 -13.64
C THR A 119 -18.93 -12.09 -15.08
N LYS A 120 -18.40 -13.25 -15.44
CA LYS A 120 -18.69 -13.91 -16.71
C LYS A 120 -20.20 -14.24 -16.80
N PRO A 121 -20.74 -14.47 -18.02
CA PRO A 121 -22.14 -14.89 -18.20
C PRO A 121 -22.53 -16.15 -17.41
N ASN A 122 -21.57 -17.02 -17.10
CA ASN A 122 -21.76 -18.23 -16.30
C ASN A 122 -21.71 -17.98 -14.77
N GLY A 123 -21.67 -16.73 -14.32
CA GLY A 123 -21.63 -16.34 -12.91
C GLY A 123 -20.25 -16.37 -12.25
N SER A 124 -19.19 -16.84 -12.92
CA SER A 124 -17.85 -16.87 -12.33
C SER A 124 -17.20 -15.48 -12.32
N LEU A 125 -16.55 -15.12 -11.20
CA LEU A 125 -15.75 -13.90 -11.08
C LEU A 125 -14.41 -14.07 -11.81
N VAL A 126 -14.00 -13.05 -12.56
CA VAL A 126 -12.68 -12.98 -13.21
C VAL A 126 -12.01 -11.70 -12.78
N GLU A 127 -10.77 -11.82 -12.30
CA GLU A 127 -9.95 -10.70 -11.87
C GLU A 127 -8.84 -10.47 -12.90
N ILE A 128 -8.79 -9.26 -13.47
CA ILE A 128 -7.72 -8.84 -14.38
C ILE A 128 -6.96 -7.69 -13.72
N PRO A 129 -5.66 -7.87 -13.40
CA PRO A 129 -4.81 -6.78 -12.93
C PRO A 129 -4.78 -5.63 -13.94
N ARG A 130 -5.17 -4.40 -13.56
CA ARG A 130 -4.94 -3.24 -14.43
C ARG A 130 -3.57 -2.63 -14.11
N THR A 131 -2.77 -2.52 -15.14
CA THR A 131 -1.42 -1.93 -15.15
C THR A 131 -1.34 -0.45 -14.78
N LYS A 132 -2.46 0.27 -14.55
CA LYS A 132 -2.45 1.74 -14.49
C LYS A 132 -3.41 2.41 -13.51
N LYS A 133 -4.09 1.67 -12.61
CA LYS A 133 -5.04 2.35 -11.69
C LYS A 133 -4.31 3.32 -10.75
N TYR A 134 -3.14 2.91 -10.26
CA TYR A 134 -2.20 3.77 -9.56
C TYR A 134 -1.15 4.22 -10.56
N LYS A 135 -0.94 5.54 -10.69
CA LYS A 135 0.04 6.13 -11.62
C LYS A 135 1.40 5.43 -11.45
N ASP A 136 2.16 5.28 -12.53
CA ASP A 136 3.55 4.73 -12.53
C ASP A 136 4.40 5.30 -11.37
N ASN A 137 4.14 6.56 -11.00
CA ASN A 137 4.77 7.25 -9.87
C ASN A 137 4.67 6.50 -8.53
N ILE A 138 3.57 5.79 -8.25
CA ILE A 138 3.39 5.09 -6.97
C ILE A 138 4.32 3.87 -6.88
N TRP A 139 4.38 3.09 -7.95
CA TRP A 139 5.20 1.89 -8.04
C TRP A 139 6.68 2.21 -8.27
N ASN A 140 7.02 3.37 -8.83
CA ASN A 140 8.41 3.82 -8.94
C ASN A 140 9.04 4.15 -7.58
N ASN A 141 8.23 4.49 -6.58
CA ASN A 141 8.72 4.93 -5.26
C ASN A 141 8.44 3.92 -4.14
N THR A 142 7.67 2.86 -4.37
CA THR A 142 7.32 1.84 -3.36
C THR A 142 7.86 0.46 -3.75
N GLY A 143 8.79 -0.09 -2.96
CA GLY A 143 9.42 -1.38 -3.24
C GLY A 143 8.58 -2.59 -2.84
N CYS A 144 7.85 -2.50 -1.72
CA CYS A 144 6.95 -3.55 -1.25
C CYS A 144 5.88 -3.02 -0.30
N PHE A 145 4.88 -3.87 -0.05
CA PHE A 145 3.81 -3.65 0.91
C PHE A 145 3.82 -4.74 1.98
N VAL A 146 3.47 -4.34 3.19
CA VAL A 146 3.10 -5.28 4.27
C VAL A 146 1.70 -4.93 4.72
N LEU A 147 0.75 -5.84 4.49
CA LEU A 147 -0.65 -5.67 4.85
C LEU A 147 -0.89 -6.34 6.19
N PHE A 148 -1.49 -5.64 7.15
CA PHE A 148 -1.83 -6.16 8.47
C PHE A 148 -3.33 -6.11 8.70
N TYR A 149 -3.89 -7.23 9.16
CA TYR A 149 -5.23 -7.28 9.76
C TYR A 149 -5.15 -7.39 11.29
N SER A 150 -4.18 -8.15 11.80
CA SER A 150 -3.90 -8.29 13.22
C SER A 150 -2.41 -8.53 13.46
N GLN A 151 -1.99 -8.55 14.73
CA GLN A 151 -0.57 -8.81 15.09
C GLN A 151 -0.01 -10.13 14.54
N SER A 152 -0.88 -11.08 14.17
CA SER A 152 -0.51 -12.42 13.69
C SER A 152 -0.91 -12.69 12.24
N ASN A 153 -1.74 -11.84 11.64
CA ASN A 153 -2.22 -12.01 10.28
C ASN A 153 -1.71 -10.87 9.40
N TYR A 154 -0.68 -11.18 8.62
CA TYR A 154 -0.05 -10.25 7.69
C TYR A 154 0.17 -10.90 6.32
N LYS A 155 0.21 -10.05 5.29
CA LYS A 155 0.53 -10.46 3.93
C LYS A 155 1.65 -9.58 3.37
N PHE A 156 2.69 -10.22 2.86
CA PHE A 156 3.80 -9.54 2.19
C PHE A 156 3.56 -9.51 0.69
N VAL A 157 3.52 -8.32 0.09
CA VAL A 157 3.28 -8.13 -1.34
C VAL A 157 4.47 -7.42 -1.95
N VAL A 158 5.21 -8.11 -2.81
CA VAL A 158 6.33 -7.51 -3.56
C VAL A 158 5.76 -6.67 -4.69
N ASN A 159 6.36 -5.50 -4.94
CA ASN A 159 6.01 -4.71 -6.11
C ASN A 159 6.23 -5.55 -7.39
N PRO A 160 5.16 -5.88 -8.12
CA PRO A 160 5.27 -6.77 -9.26
C PRO A 160 5.95 -6.10 -10.47
N TYR A 161 6.01 -4.77 -10.51
CA TYR A 161 6.75 -4.02 -11.53
C TYR A 161 8.28 -4.14 -11.37
N LEU A 162 8.78 -4.52 -10.19
CA LEU A 162 10.20 -4.79 -9.98
C LEU A 162 10.66 -6.13 -10.58
N LYS A 163 9.72 -7.06 -10.83
CA LYS A 163 10.05 -8.41 -11.31
C LYS A 163 9.93 -8.60 -12.82
N ASN A 164 9.51 -7.58 -13.59
CA ASN A 164 9.08 -7.74 -14.99
C ASN A 164 8.01 -8.83 -15.22
N ASP A 165 7.37 -9.33 -14.15
CA ASP A 165 6.47 -10.49 -14.18
C ASP A 165 5.03 -10.14 -14.64
N ILE A 166 4.73 -8.86 -14.88
CA ILE A 166 3.42 -8.42 -15.35
C ILE A 166 3.53 -7.81 -16.75
N ARG A 167 2.90 -8.46 -17.73
CA ARG A 167 2.72 -7.91 -19.08
C ARG A 167 1.81 -6.69 -19.03
N LYS A 168 2.29 -5.57 -19.58
CA LYS A 168 1.47 -4.38 -19.83
C LYS A 168 0.40 -4.73 -20.87
N MET A 169 -0.87 -4.55 -20.51
CA MET A 169 -1.99 -4.58 -21.47
C MET A 169 -2.65 -3.21 -21.50
N ASP A 170 -2.92 -2.70 -22.69
CA ASP A 170 -3.66 -1.45 -22.87
C ASP A 170 -5.14 -1.62 -22.55
N GLN A 171 -5.76 -0.54 -22.06
CA GLN A 171 -7.18 -0.54 -21.69
C GLN A 171 -8.08 -0.95 -22.86
N GLU A 172 -7.78 -0.50 -24.08
CA GLU A 172 -8.49 -0.94 -25.29
C GLU A 172 -8.33 -2.43 -25.57
N VAL A 173 -7.16 -3.02 -25.28
CA VAL A 173 -6.93 -4.47 -25.47
C VAL A 173 -7.76 -5.26 -24.45
N VAL A 174 -7.80 -4.78 -23.20
CA VAL A 174 -8.67 -5.35 -22.16
C VAL A 174 -10.13 -5.22 -22.59
N GLU A 175 -10.59 -4.05 -23.01
CA GLU A 175 -11.96 -3.81 -23.48
C GLU A 175 -12.33 -4.61 -24.74
N LYS A 176 -11.39 -4.85 -25.63
CA LYS A 176 -11.60 -5.68 -26.83
C LYS A 176 -11.69 -7.16 -26.49
N MET A 177 -10.86 -7.65 -25.57
CA MET A 177 -11.01 -8.99 -25.00
C MET A 177 -12.36 -9.15 -24.29
N LEU A 178 -12.81 -8.10 -23.59
CA LEU A 178 -14.12 -8.08 -22.92
C LEU A 178 -15.32 -8.12 -23.88
N ARG A 179 -15.16 -7.65 -25.12
CA ARG A 179 -16.22 -7.71 -26.16
C ARG A 179 -16.25 -9.02 -26.94
N SER A 180 -15.24 -9.87 -26.77
CA SER A 180 -15.10 -11.15 -27.49
C SER A 180 -15.42 -12.37 -26.62
N ILE A 181 -15.98 -12.14 -25.42
CA ILE A 181 -16.54 -13.11 -24.48
C ILE A 181 -18.04 -12.86 -24.39
#